data_AF-Q2RS48-F1
#
_entry.id   AF-Q2RS48-F1
#
_cell.length_a   1.000
_cell.length_b   1.000
_cell.length_c   1.000
_cell.angle_alpha   90.00
_cell.angle_beta   90.00
_cell.angle_gamma   90.00
#
_symmetry.space_group_name_H-M   'P 1'
#
loop_
_entity.id
_entity.type
_entity.pdbx_description
1 polymer ?
#
loop_
_entity_poly.entity_id
_entity_poly.type
_entity_poly.pdbx_seq_one_letter_code
_entity_poly.pdbx_strand_id
1 'polypeptide(L)'
;MAQYMPWSLAALRPVHPTFGNLIPLLCEVCRNDLLQDSILRPGWGTILFRHDYNISQVTSVHLSCKDGCLSCKDGCNSEIESRYGGDGVIWPSAELRDYLNPAIFMMKMQEHMNQMRYIPLSFSEAAHHKYMQIFSALSQRTLRLTTQEDLVDYNSYMEIRAAFS
;
A
#
# COMPACT_ATOMS: atom_id res chain seq x y z
N MET A 1 26.50 -19.27 -4.64
CA MET A 1 25.86 -19.71 -3.38
C MET A 1 24.36 -19.45 -3.50
N ALA A 2 23.59 -20.48 -3.86
CA ALA A 2 22.11 -20.44 -3.92
C ALA A 2 21.54 -21.87 -3.86
N GLN A 3 22.14 -22.76 -3.05
CA GLN A 3 21.87 -24.20 -3.12
C GLN A 3 20.73 -24.71 -2.21
N TYR A 4 20.02 -23.84 -1.49
CA TYR A 4 18.99 -24.25 -0.53
C TYR A 4 17.74 -23.35 -0.54
N MET A 5 17.25 -22.93 -1.71
CA MET A 5 15.89 -22.39 -1.80
C MET A 5 14.88 -23.54 -2.02
N PRO A 6 13.90 -23.73 -1.12
CA PRO A 6 12.87 -24.74 -1.30
C PRO A 6 12.05 -24.49 -2.58
N TRP A 7 11.62 -25.57 -3.24
CA TRP A 7 10.86 -25.56 -4.50
C TRP A 7 9.55 -24.74 -4.44
N SER A 8 9.03 -24.47 -3.25
CA SER A 8 7.87 -23.57 -3.03
C SER A 8 8.12 -22.11 -3.44
N LEU A 9 9.38 -21.73 -3.67
CA LEU A 9 9.77 -20.42 -4.20
C LEU A 9 9.87 -20.39 -5.73
N ALA A 10 9.79 -21.55 -6.40
CA ALA A 10 10.07 -21.69 -7.83
C ALA A 10 8.85 -21.54 -8.75
N ALA A 11 7.67 -21.30 -8.19
CA ALA A 11 6.51 -20.92 -8.98
C ALA A 11 5.61 -20.03 -8.12
N LEU A 12 5.48 -18.74 -8.47
CA LEU A 12 4.26 -17.93 -8.26
C LEU A 12 4.44 -16.45 -8.65
N ARG A 13 3.36 -15.90 -9.19
CA ARG A 13 3.13 -14.54 -9.71
C ARG A 13 3.63 -13.40 -8.79
N PRO A 14 3.90 -12.20 -9.33
CA PRO A 14 4.57 -11.09 -8.65
C PRO A 14 3.93 -10.54 -7.37
N VAL A 15 2.65 -10.85 -7.08
CA VAL A 15 2.06 -10.63 -5.74
C VAL A 15 1.66 -11.97 -5.15
N HIS A 16 2.19 -12.30 -3.97
CA HIS A 16 1.93 -13.59 -3.34
C HIS A 16 1.01 -13.43 -2.13
N PRO A 17 -0.04 -14.25 -1.99
CA PRO A 17 -0.79 -14.36 -0.74
C PRO A 17 0.14 -14.70 0.42
N THR A 18 0.30 -13.81 1.40
CA THR A 18 1.03 -14.13 2.65
C THR A 18 0.13 -14.88 3.65
N PHE A 19 -1.19 -14.78 3.47
CA PHE A 19 -2.20 -15.37 4.36
C PHE A 19 -3.15 -16.34 3.63
N GLY A 20 -2.66 -17.03 2.60
CA GLY A 20 -3.47 -17.94 1.77
C GLY A 20 -4.38 -17.25 0.76
N ASN A 21 -4.74 -15.98 0.97
CA ASN A 21 -5.47 -15.14 0.02
C ASN A 21 -4.72 -13.83 -0.30
N LEU A 22 -4.86 -13.36 -1.53
CA LEU A 22 -4.36 -12.05 -1.95
C LEU A 22 -5.17 -10.98 -1.21
N ILE A 23 -4.49 -10.10 -0.47
CA ILE A 23 -5.10 -8.91 0.13
C ILE A 23 -4.90 -7.74 -0.85
N PRO A 24 -5.95 -7.27 -1.54
CA PRO A 24 -5.81 -6.18 -2.50
C PRO A 24 -5.60 -4.85 -1.78
N LEU A 25 -4.81 -3.95 -2.38
CA LEU A 25 -4.58 -2.60 -1.86
C LEU A 25 -5.33 -1.59 -2.74
N LEU A 26 -6.63 -1.45 -2.50
CA LEU A 26 -7.50 -0.66 -3.38
C LEU A 26 -7.48 0.83 -3.04
N CYS A 27 -7.39 1.68 -4.06
CA CYS A 27 -7.69 3.10 -3.95
C CYS A 27 -9.14 3.30 -3.50
N GLU A 28 -9.39 4.18 -2.53
CA GLU A 28 -10.73 4.39 -1.98
C GLU A 28 -11.66 5.16 -2.92
N VAL A 29 -11.10 5.85 -3.90
CA VAL A 29 -11.85 6.65 -4.88
C VAL A 29 -12.07 5.87 -6.17
N CYS A 30 -11.01 5.50 -6.87
CA CYS A 30 -11.11 4.83 -8.18
C CYS A 30 -11.12 3.29 -8.12
N ARG A 31 -10.98 2.70 -6.92
CA ARG A 31 -10.98 1.23 -6.68
C ARG A 31 -9.88 0.45 -7.40
N ASN A 32 -8.89 1.13 -7.97
CA ASN A 32 -7.76 0.48 -8.61
C ASN A 32 -6.83 -0.21 -7.59
N ASP A 33 -6.27 -1.37 -7.96
CA ASP A 33 -5.38 -2.14 -7.08
C ASP A 33 -3.93 -1.62 -7.17
N LEU A 34 -3.55 -0.83 -6.17
CA LEU A 34 -2.24 -0.18 -6.06
C LEU A 34 -1.10 -1.19 -5.88
N LEU A 35 -1.39 -2.40 -5.40
CA LEU A 35 -0.40 -3.45 -5.20
C LEU A 35 0.00 -4.12 -6.53
N GLN A 36 -0.99 -4.37 -7.39
CA GLN A 36 -0.75 -4.85 -8.76
C GLN A 36 -0.11 -3.76 -9.61
N ASP A 37 -0.66 -2.54 -9.56
CA ASP A 37 -0.17 -1.42 -10.35
C ASP A 37 1.28 -1.06 -10.07
N SER A 38 1.71 -1.22 -8.81
CA SER A 38 3.09 -0.95 -8.45
C SER A 38 4.07 -1.85 -9.19
N ILE A 39 3.66 -3.00 -9.78
CA ILE A 39 4.57 -3.94 -10.48
C ILE A 39 5.15 -3.26 -11.70
N LEU A 40 4.27 -2.66 -12.49
CA LEU A 40 4.64 -1.92 -13.68
C LEU A 40 5.13 -0.51 -13.35
N ARG A 41 4.61 0.05 -12.26
CA ARG A 41 4.70 1.49 -12.01
C ARG A 41 4.96 1.74 -10.52
N PRO A 42 6.20 1.55 -10.05
CA PRO A 42 6.52 1.57 -8.64
C PRO A 42 6.19 2.93 -8.03
N GLY A 43 5.27 2.95 -7.05
CA GLY A 43 4.98 4.15 -6.25
C GLY A 43 3.75 4.96 -6.63
N TRP A 44 2.77 4.39 -7.35
CA TRP A 44 1.59 5.16 -7.80
C TRP A 44 0.46 5.30 -6.78
N GLY A 45 0.79 5.45 -5.50
CA GLY A 45 -0.24 5.73 -4.50
C GLY A 45 0.33 6.28 -3.20
N THR A 46 -0.59 6.79 -2.40
CA THR A 46 -0.31 7.56 -1.20
C THR A 46 -1.18 7.02 -0.06
N ILE A 47 -0.59 6.89 1.11
CA ILE A 47 -1.29 6.67 2.37
C ILE A 47 -1.53 8.06 2.96
N LEU A 48 -2.79 8.39 3.24
CA LEU A 48 -3.20 9.64 3.85
C LEU A 48 -3.64 9.37 5.28
N PHE A 49 -3.09 10.13 6.23
CA PHE A 49 -3.43 10.01 7.64
C PHE A 49 -4.28 11.21 8.03
N ARG A 50 -5.55 10.99 8.40
CA ARG A 50 -6.41 12.04 8.92
C ARG A 50 -6.09 12.26 10.39
N HIS A 51 -5.33 13.30 10.70
CA HIS A 51 -4.94 13.60 12.06
C HIS A 51 -5.73 14.79 12.60
N ASP A 52 -6.43 14.58 13.71
CA ASP A 52 -7.19 15.61 14.41
C ASP A 52 -6.27 16.26 15.46
N TYR A 53 -6.03 17.57 15.31
CA TYR A 53 -5.13 18.30 16.19
C TYR A 53 -5.71 18.46 17.60
N ASN A 54 -7.03 18.58 17.74
CA ASN A 54 -7.68 18.85 19.04
C ASN A 54 -7.48 17.69 20.01
N ILE A 55 -7.47 16.46 19.48
CA ILE A 55 -7.27 15.24 20.25
C ILE A 55 -5.89 14.60 20.00
N SER A 56 -5.05 15.23 19.18
CA SER A 56 -3.70 14.77 18.81
C SER A 56 -3.66 13.29 18.43
N GLN A 57 -4.59 12.88 17.56
CA GLN A 57 -4.82 11.48 17.20
C GLN A 57 -5.05 11.33 15.70
N VAL A 58 -4.47 10.29 15.11
CA VAL A 58 -4.85 9.79 13.78
C VAL A 58 -6.20 9.09 13.89
N THR A 59 -7.22 9.72 13.31
CA THR A 59 -8.62 9.29 13.41
C THR A 59 -8.99 8.28 12.32
N SER A 60 -8.43 8.43 11.12
CA SER A 60 -8.62 7.50 10.00
C SER A 60 -7.38 7.47 9.09
N VAL A 61 -7.25 6.39 8.33
CA VAL A 61 -6.19 6.18 7.34
C VAL A 61 -6.84 5.85 6.01
N HIS A 62 -6.39 6.51 4.95
CA HIS A 62 -6.97 6.39 3.62
C HIS A 62 -5.91 6.06 2.58
N LEU A 63 -6.34 5.42 1.50
CA LEU A 63 -5.49 5.10 0.36
C LEU A 63 -6.01 5.77 -0.90
N SER A 64 -5.10 6.39 -1.63
CA SER A 64 -5.38 7.03 -2.90
C SER A 64 -4.29 6.68 -3.92
N CYS A 65 -4.67 6.63 -5.18
CA CYS A 65 -3.68 6.72 -6.25
C CYS A 65 -3.25 8.17 -6.42
N LYS A 66 -2.00 8.38 -6.85
CA LYS A 66 -1.48 9.71 -7.15
C LYS A 66 -2.25 10.36 -8.30
N ASP A 67 -2.27 11.70 -8.32
CA ASP A 67 -2.90 12.49 -9.38
C ASP A 67 -2.36 12.08 -10.76
N GLY A 68 -3.26 11.88 -11.73
CA GLY A 68 -2.92 11.36 -13.05
C GLY A 68 -3.00 9.83 -13.20
N CYS A 69 -3.62 9.12 -12.24
CA CYS A 69 -4.10 7.76 -12.49
C CYS A 69 -5.05 7.76 -13.71
N LEU A 70 -4.91 6.76 -14.61
CA LEU A 70 -5.78 6.57 -15.79
C LEU A 70 -7.28 6.66 -15.47
N SER A 71 -7.67 6.28 -14.25
CA SER A 71 -9.06 6.26 -13.79
C SER A 71 -9.45 7.48 -12.94
N CYS A 72 -8.54 8.41 -12.62
CA CYS A 72 -8.78 9.53 -11.72
C CYS A 72 -8.28 10.84 -12.34
N LYS A 73 -9.18 11.57 -13.03
CA LYS A 73 -8.89 12.83 -13.73
C LYS A 73 -8.65 14.02 -12.78
N ASP A 74 -9.40 14.08 -11.68
CA ASP A 74 -9.44 15.25 -10.78
C ASP A 74 -8.62 15.08 -9.49
N GLY A 75 -7.82 14.02 -9.43
CA GLY A 75 -6.94 13.73 -8.29
C GLY A 75 -7.65 13.01 -7.14
N CYS A 76 -7.24 11.77 -6.89
CA CYS A 76 -7.86 10.93 -5.88
C CYS A 76 -7.50 11.37 -4.44
N ASN A 77 -6.40 12.11 -4.23
CA ASN A 77 -6.06 12.67 -2.91
C ASN A 77 -7.04 13.78 -2.52
N SER A 78 -7.24 14.74 -3.43
CA SER A 78 -8.13 15.89 -3.25
C SER A 78 -9.56 15.47 -2.92
N GLU A 79 -10.06 14.41 -3.55
CA GLU A 79 -11.38 13.84 -3.28
C GLU A 79 -11.49 13.30 -1.84
N ILE A 80 -10.46 12.64 -1.33
CA ILE A 80 -10.43 12.13 0.05
C ILE A 80 -10.39 13.30 1.04
N GLU A 81 -9.52 14.28 0.80
CA GLU A 81 -9.43 15.49 1.62
C GLU A 81 -10.75 16.27 1.61
N SER A 82 -11.44 16.35 0.47
CA SER A 82 -12.75 17.00 0.37
C SER A 82 -13.84 16.24 1.14
N ARG A 83 -13.86 14.90 1.08
CA ARG A 83 -14.87 14.07 1.77
C ARG A 83 -14.73 14.05 3.29
N TYR A 84 -13.50 14.11 3.79
CA TYR A 84 -13.20 13.90 5.21
C TYR A 84 -12.51 15.08 5.88
N GLY A 85 -12.32 16.17 5.15
CA GLY A 85 -11.75 17.42 5.63
C GLY A 85 -12.61 18.11 6.68
N GLY A 86 -12.03 19.10 7.33
CA GLY A 86 -12.68 19.88 8.37
C GLY A 86 -11.66 20.71 9.14
N ASP A 87 -12.17 21.67 9.91
CA ASP A 87 -11.33 22.54 10.72
C ASP A 87 -10.54 21.73 11.76
N GLY A 88 -9.25 22.07 11.93
CA GLY A 88 -8.36 21.39 12.88
C GLY A 88 -7.84 20.02 12.43
N VAL A 89 -8.08 19.63 11.17
CA VAL A 89 -7.55 18.39 10.58
C VAL A 89 -6.30 18.67 9.77
N ILE A 90 -5.27 17.85 9.93
CA ILE A 90 -4.10 17.81 9.07
C ILE A 90 -4.01 16.47 8.34
N TRP A 91 -3.44 16.48 7.14
CA TRP A 91 -3.31 15.32 6.26
C TRP A 91 -1.85 14.96 5.96
N PRO A 92 -1.07 14.47 6.96
CA PRO A 92 0.21 13.85 6.68
C PRO A 92 0.04 12.74 5.64
N SER A 93 0.96 12.69 4.68
CA SER A 93 0.94 11.71 3.61
C SER A 93 2.25 10.92 3.59
N ALA A 94 2.16 9.67 3.15
CA ALA A 94 3.32 8.82 2.93
C ALA A 94 3.19 8.13 1.57
N GLU A 95 4.24 8.17 0.76
CA GLU A 95 4.25 7.57 -0.56
C GLU A 95 4.38 6.04 -0.44
N LEU A 96 3.52 5.29 -1.14
CA LEU A 96 3.58 3.82 -1.11
C LEU A 96 4.92 3.29 -1.60
N ARG A 97 5.60 4.01 -2.50
CA ARG A 97 6.91 3.64 -3.04
C ARG A 97 7.92 3.36 -1.94
N ASP A 98 7.91 4.15 -0.88
CA ASP A 98 8.88 4.06 0.20
C ASP A 98 8.69 2.75 0.97
N TYR A 99 7.44 2.34 1.17
CA TYR A 99 7.10 1.05 1.79
C TYR A 99 7.38 -0.16 0.91
N LEU A 100 7.72 0.02 -0.37
CA LEU A 100 8.19 -1.05 -1.25
C LEU A 100 9.67 -1.35 -1.06
N ASN A 101 10.41 -0.48 -0.35
CA ASN A 101 11.76 -0.79 0.10
C ASN A 101 11.68 -1.60 1.41
N PRO A 102 12.26 -2.81 1.48
CA PRO A 102 12.17 -3.66 2.67
C PRO A 102 12.71 -3.01 3.95
N ALA A 103 13.80 -2.25 3.86
CA ALA A 103 14.39 -1.59 5.02
C ALA A 103 13.47 -0.48 5.55
N ILE A 104 12.92 0.35 4.65
CA ILE A 104 11.98 1.41 5.03
C ILE A 104 10.68 0.81 5.57
N PHE A 105 10.16 -0.25 4.95
CA PHE A 105 8.97 -0.96 5.45
C PHE A 105 9.14 -1.44 6.88
N MET A 106 10.25 -2.12 7.18
CA MET A 106 10.55 -2.60 8.54
C MET A 106 10.71 -1.44 9.52
N MET A 107 11.39 -0.36 9.12
CA MET A 107 11.52 0.84 9.92
C MET A 107 10.16 1.48 10.23
N LYS A 108 9.27 1.62 9.24
CA LYS A 108 7.92 2.16 9.41
C LYS A 108 7.04 1.30 10.31
N MET A 109 7.16 -0.01 10.24
CA MET A 109 6.47 -0.92 11.15
C MET A 109 6.96 -0.73 12.60
N GLN A 110 8.28 -0.61 12.80
CA GLN A 110 8.86 -0.33 14.12
C GLN A 110 8.47 1.04 14.67
N GLU A 111 8.49 2.08 13.83
CA GLU A 111 8.01 3.43 14.19
C GLU A 111 6.57 3.37 14.70
N HIS A 112 5.67 2.69 13.97
CA HIS A 112 4.28 2.52 14.38
C HIS A 112 4.14 1.76 15.71
N MET A 113 4.85 0.64 15.87
CA MET A 113 4.85 -0.13 17.12
C MET A 113 5.34 0.69 18.31
N ASN A 114 6.43 1.45 18.12
CA ASN A 114 6.97 2.33 19.16
C ASN A 114 6.00 3.46 19.50
N GLN A 115 5.38 4.07 18.48
CA GLN A 115 4.39 5.12 18.68
C GLN A 115 3.20 4.61 19.50
N MET A 116 2.66 3.42 19.18
CA MET A 116 1.57 2.81 19.95
C MET A 116 1.99 2.42 21.37
N ARG A 117 3.27 2.11 21.60
CA ARG A 117 3.80 1.79 22.94
C ARG A 117 3.92 3.02 23.83
N TYR A 118 4.42 4.14 23.29
CA TYR A 118 4.66 5.36 24.07
C TYR A 118 3.46 6.32 24.10
N ILE A 119 2.63 6.30 23.04
CA ILE A 119 1.44 7.13 22.89
C ILE A 119 0.27 6.24 22.42
N PRO A 120 -0.35 5.46 23.32
CA PRO A 120 -1.35 4.45 22.94
C PRO A 120 -2.60 5.01 22.25
N LEU A 121 -2.92 6.29 22.50
CA LEU A 121 -4.06 6.98 21.90
C LEU A 121 -3.69 7.75 20.61
N SER A 122 -2.46 7.60 20.10
CA SER A 122 -2.03 8.29 18.87
C SER A 122 -2.77 7.85 17.62
N PHE A 123 -3.38 6.66 17.62
CA PHE A 123 -4.28 6.17 16.59
C PHE A 123 -5.62 5.78 17.21
N SER A 124 -6.71 6.10 16.51
CA SER A 124 -7.98 5.45 16.77
C SER A 124 -7.87 3.95 16.46
N GLU A 125 -8.71 3.13 17.07
CA GLU A 125 -8.73 1.69 16.80
C GLU A 125 -8.98 1.38 15.32
N ALA A 126 -9.89 2.13 14.68
CA ALA A 126 -10.18 1.99 13.25
C ALA A 126 -8.97 2.36 12.37
N ALA A 127 -8.27 3.45 12.71
CA ALA A 127 -7.05 3.88 12.01
C ALA A 127 -5.93 2.86 12.17
N HIS A 128 -5.74 2.34 13.39
CA HIS A 128 -4.76 1.29 13.68
C HIS A 128 -5.03 0.03 12.85
N HIS A 129 -6.26 -0.49 12.89
CA HIS A 129 -6.64 -1.68 12.12
C HIS A 129 -6.45 -1.49 10.61
N LYS A 130 -6.88 -0.35 10.07
CA LYS A 130 -6.69 -0.03 8.65
C LYS A 130 -5.21 0.03 8.28
N TYR A 131 -4.38 0.62 9.12
CA TYR A 131 -2.94 0.71 8.84
C TYR A 131 -2.25 -0.67 8.92
N MET A 132 -2.67 -1.53 9.85
CA MET A 132 -2.20 -2.93 9.91
C MET A 132 -2.61 -3.73 8.67
N GLN A 133 -3.80 -3.49 8.12
CA GLN A 133 -4.22 -4.08 6.84
C GLN A 133 -3.33 -3.61 5.68
N ILE A 134 -2.93 -2.34 5.66
CA ILE A 134 -2.01 -1.80 4.66
C ILE A 134 -0.64 -2.47 4.76
N PHE A 135 -0.07 -2.59 5.96
CA PHE A 135 1.19 -3.31 6.16
C PHE A 135 1.09 -4.78 5.71
N SER A 136 -0.01 -5.44 6.04
CA SER A 136 -0.28 -6.83 5.62
C SER A 136 -0.31 -6.94 4.09
N ALA A 137 -1.03 -6.03 3.43
CA ALA A 137 -1.13 -6.01 1.98
C ALA A 137 0.23 -5.75 1.31
N LEU A 138 0.99 -4.76 1.80
CA LEU A 138 2.30 -4.39 1.27
C LEU A 138 3.36 -5.48 1.49
N SER A 139 3.27 -6.24 2.59
CA SER A 139 4.20 -7.34 2.88
C SER A 139 4.23 -8.41 1.78
N GLN A 140 3.11 -8.64 1.10
CA GLN A 140 2.95 -9.56 -0.03
C GLN A 140 3.85 -9.23 -1.23
N ARG A 141 4.35 -7.99 -1.28
CA ARG A 141 5.22 -7.47 -2.33
C ARG A 141 6.59 -7.10 -1.79
N THR A 142 6.64 -6.34 -0.70
CA THR A 142 7.88 -5.76 -0.18
C THR A 142 8.84 -6.82 0.37
N LEU A 143 8.34 -7.87 1.02
CA LEU A 143 9.20 -8.87 1.64
C LEU A 143 9.64 -9.99 0.67
N ARG A 144 9.39 -9.82 -0.64
CA ARG A 144 9.80 -10.76 -1.68
C ARG A 144 10.83 -10.12 -2.61
N LEU A 145 11.78 -10.93 -3.05
CA LEU A 145 12.70 -10.59 -4.12
C LEU A 145 11.99 -10.78 -5.47
N THR A 146 11.70 -9.69 -6.19
CA THR A 146 11.16 -9.77 -7.55
C THR A 146 12.28 -10.16 -8.51
N THR A 147 12.13 -11.29 -9.20
CA THR A 147 13.13 -11.75 -10.19
C THR A 147 12.83 -11.20 -11.59
N GLN A 148 13.80 -11.32 -12.51
CA GLN A 148 13.60 -10.92 -13.91
C GLN A 148 12.56 -11.79 -14.61
N GLU A 149 12.46 -13.07 -14.24
CA GLU A 149 11.46 -14.01 -14.77
C GLU A 149 10.04 -13.59 -14.34
N ASP A 150 9.85 -13.18 -13.09
CA ASP A 150 8.56 -12.68 -12.59
C ASP A 150 8.06 -11.46 -13.40
N LEU A 151 8.97 -10.60 -13.86
CA LEU A 151 8.65 -9.43 -14.69
C LEU A 151 8.23 -9.82 -16.10
N VAL A 152 8.88 -10.83 -16.69
CA VAL A 152 8.54 -11.33 -18.04
C VAL A 152 7.16 -11.98 -18.04
N ASP A 153 6.90 -12.87 -17.08
CA ASP A 153 5.60 -13.55 -16.96
C ASP A 153 4.43 -12.56 -16.75
N TYR A 154 4.67 -11.51 -15.97
CA TYR A 154 3.66 -10.48 -15.73
C TYR A 154 3.37 -9.64 -16.99
N ASN A 155 4.40 -9.26 -17.74
CA ASN A 155 4.22 -8.52 -18.99
C ASN A 155 3.41 -9.34 -19.99
N SER A 156 3.71 -10.63 -20.13
CA SER A 156 2.93 -11.53 -20.99
C SER A 156 1.46 -11.63 -20.54
N TYR A 157 1.18 -11.66 -19.24
CA TYR A 157 -0.19 -11.64 -18.73
C TYR A 157 -0.93 -10.33 -19.06
N MET A 158 -0.25 -9.18 -18.95
CA MET A 158 -0.84 -7.88 -19.26
C MET A 158 -1.12 -7.70 -20.75
N GLU A 159 -0.25 -8.18 -21.63
CA GLU A 159 -0.47 -8.20 -23.08
C GLU A 159 -1.72 -9.00 -23.44
N ILE A 160 -1.88 -10.18 -22.84
CA ILE A 160 -3.08 -11.00 -22.97
C ILE A 160 -4.30 -10.21 -22.50
N ARG A 161 -4.26 -9.62 -21.29
CA ARG A 161 -5.38 -8.88 -20.73
C ARG A 161 -5.80 -7.68 -21.59
N ALA A 162 -4.85 -6.95 -22.15
CA ALA A 162 -5.10 -5.82 -23.04
C ALA A 162 -5.71 -6.23 -24.39
N ALA A 163 -5.44 -7.45 -24.87
CA ALA A 163 -6.05 -7.99 -26.07
C ALA A 163 -7.53 -8.41 -25.89
N PHE A 164 -7.98 -8.54 -24.63
CA PHE A 164 -9.34 -8.97 -24.27
C PHE A 164 -10.17 -7.87 -23.60
N SER A 165 -9.72 -6.61 -23.64
CA SER A 165 -10.41 -5.41 -23.14
C SER A 165 -10.69 -4.43 -24.26
#